data_AF-A0A9P7AMD5-F1
#
_entry.id   AF-A0A9P7AMD5-F1
#
_cell.length_a   1.000
_cell.length_b   1.000
_cell.length_c   1.000
_cell.angle_alpha   90.00
_cell.angle_beta   90.00
_cell.angle_gamma   90.00
#
_symmetry.space_group_name_H-M   'P 1'
#
loop_
_entity.id
_entity.type
_entity.pdbx_description
1 polymer ?
#
loop_
_entity_poly.entity_id
_entity_poly.type
_entity_poly.pdbx_seq_one_letter_code
_entity_poly.pdbx_strand_id
1 'polypeptide(L)'
;SYITFTGPFAELEHCPICGTECYDTIKLRVSGGWTYVACQKFITIPLSMQLQALWRDPEHAQKMSYLSDKTECLINELRTNGSVFNEIDDFIMGMDYIHAVQHG
;
A
#
# COMPACT_ATOMS: atom_id res chain seq x y z
N SER A 1 -3.74 -6.74 -19.18
CA SER A 1 -2.84 -5.89 -18.37
C SER A 1 -3.38 -4.49 -18.42
N TYR A 2 -3.66 -3.86 -17.29
CA TYR A 2 -4.19 -2.49 -17.23
C TYR A 2 -3.10 -1.59 -16.66
N ILE A 3 -2.74 -0.53 -17.37
CA ILE A 3 -1.73 0.42 -16.91
C ILE A 3 -2.41 1.49 -16.04
N THR A 4 -1.82 1.80 -14.90
CA THR A 4 -2.29 2.89 -14.06
C THR A 4 -1.68 4.20 -14.58
N PHE A 5 -2.50 5.12 -15.05
CA PHE A 5 -2.10 6.44 -15.53
C PHE A 5 -1.82 7.39 -14.36
N THR A 6 -0.89 7.00 -13.50
CA THR A 6 -0.43 7.77 -12.34
C THR A 6 1.09 7.85 -12.34
N GLY A 7 1.64 8.88 -11.70
CA GLY A 7 3.10 9.07 -11.62
C GLY A 7 3.76 9.23 -13.00
N PRO A 8 4.78 8.43 -13.36
CA PRO A 8 5.49 8.54 -14.64
C PRO A 8 4.61 8.42 -15.90
N PHE A 9 3.42 7.85 -15.78
CA PHE A 9 2.47 7.64 -16.88
C PHE A 9 1.29 8.64 -16.84
N ALA A 10 1.36 9.67 -16.00
CA ALA A 10 0.27 10.63 -15.82
C ALA A 10 -0.02 11.47 -17.08
N GLU A 11 0.96 11.66 -17.96
CA GLU A 11 0.81 12.42 -19.21
C GLU A 11 0.36 11.56 -20.40
N LEU A 12 0.19 10.25 -20.22
CA LEU A 12 -0.23 9.36 -21.30
C LEU A 12 -1.75 9.38 -21.46
N GLU A 13 -2.22 9.68 -22.66
CA GLU A 13 -3.63 9.62 -23.05
C GLU A 13 -4.05 8.24 -23.59
N HIS A 14 -3.05 7.39 -23.88
CA HIS A 14 -3.23 6.06 -24.43
C HIS A 14 -2.35 5.06 -23.68
N CYS A 15 -2.86 3.84 -23.50
CA CYS A 15 -2.09 2.76 -22.92
C CYS A 15 -0.91 2.39 -23.86
N PRO A 16 0.35 2.42 -23.41
CA PRO A 16 1.49 2.07 -24.26
C PRO A 16 1.56 0.57 -24.59
N ILE A 17 0.75 -0.26 -23.91
CA ILE A 17 0.74 -1.72 -24.09
C ILE A 17 -0.35 -2.15 -25.09
N CYS A 18 -1.55 -1.58 -25.00
CA CYS A 18 -2.71 -2.01 -25.80
C CYS A 18 -3.36 -0.90 -26.64
N GLY A 19 -2.89 0.35 -26.55
CA GLY A 19 -3.38 1.48 -27.32
C GLY A 19 -4.77 1.99 -26.93
N THR A 20 -5.39 1.43 -25.90
CA THR A 20 -6.72 1.86 -25.43
C THR A 20 -6.66 3.27 -24.82
N GLU A 21 -7.69 4.08 -25.09
CA GLU A 21 -7.81 5.44 -24.57
C GLU A 21 -8.06 5.48 -23.06
N CYS A 22 -7.43 6.45 -22.39
CA CYS A 22 -7.63 6.75 -20.98
C CYS A 22 -8.99 7.38 -20.70
N TYR A 23 -9.59 8.02 -21.70
CA TYR A 23 -10.80 8.80 -21.60
C TYR A 23 -11.98 8.14 -22.31
N ASP A 24 -13.18 8.44 -21.80
CA ASP A 24 -14.44 8.06 -22.41
C ASP A 24 -14.61 8.84 -23.73
N THR A 25 -14.28 8.16 -24.84
CA THR A 25 -14.29 8.73 -26.19
C THR A 25 -15.67 9.22 -26.63
N ILE A 26 -16.75 8.63 -26.10
CA ILE A 26 -18.12 9.06 -26.39
C ILE A 26 -18.35 10.43 -25.76
N LYS A 27 -17.99 10.61 -24.49
CA LYS A 27 -18.16 11.90 -23.78
C LYS A 27 -17.24 12.98 -24.34
N LEU A 28 -16.02 12.62 -24.70
CA LEU A 28 -15.08 13.54 -25.33
C LEU A 28 -15.63 14.01 -26.69
N ARG A 29 -16.16 13.10 -27.50
CA ARG A 29 -16.75 13.43 -28.80
C ARG A 29 -18.03 14.26 -28.70
N VAL A 30 -18.94 13.90 -27.79
CA VAL A 30 -20.21 14.64 -27.58
C VAL A 30 -19.96 16.05 -27.08
N SER A 31 -18.92 16.26 -26.28
CA SER A 31 -18.52 17.59 -25.81
C SER A 31 -17.71 18.41 -26.81
N GLY A 32 -17.40 17.87 -28.00
CA GLY A 32 -16.54 18.53 -28.98
C GLY A 32 -15.09 18.70 -28.51
N GLY A 33 -14.58 17.77 -27.68
CA GLY A 33 -13.21 17.79 -27.18
C GLY A 33 -13.00 18.55 -25.87
N TRP A 34 -14.06 19.02 -25.22
CA TRP A 34 -13.98 19.83 -23.99
C TRP A 34 -14.04 19.02 -22.70
N THR A 35 -14.62 17.82 -22.72
CA THR A 35 -14.88 17.02 -21.53
C THR A 35 -14.05 15.73 -21.53
N TYR A 36 -13.00 15.72 -20.72
CA TYR A 36 -12.14 14.56 -20.49
C TYR A 36 -12.63 13.81 -19.25
N VAL A 37 -13.25 12.65 -19.45
CA VAL A 37 -13.70 11.78 -18.35
C VAL A 37 -12.87 10.52 -18.39
N ALA A 38 -12.07 10.29 -17.35
CA ALA A 38 -11.29 9.06 -17.23
C ALA A 38 -12.21 7.83 -17.23
N CYS A 39 -11.81 6.79 -17.97
CA CYS A 39 -12.53 5.51 -18.05
C CYS A 39 -12.58 4.78 -16.70
N GLN A 40 -11.60 5.03 -15.82
CA GLN A 40 -11.53 4.41 -14.49
C GLN A 40 -11.42 5.48 -13.41
N LYS A 41 -12.16 5.26 -12.32
CA LYS A 41 -12.11 6.08 -11.11
C LYS A 41 -11.56 5.25 -9.97
N PHE A 42 -10.58 5.79 -9.27
CA PHE A 42 -10.08 5.21 -8.02
C PHE A 42 -10.67 5.99 -6.85
N ILE A 43 -11.11 5.28 -5.82
CA ILE A 43 -11.57 5.88 -4.58
C ILE A 43 -10.38 5.91 -3.63
N THR A 44 -10.02 7.08 -3.14
CA THR A 44 -9.05 7.22 -2.05
C THR A 44 -9.79 7.06 -0.74
N ILE A 45 -9.54 5.98 -0.01
CA ILE A 45 -10.01 5.81 1.37
C ILE A 45 -8.98 6.48 2.30
N PRO A 46 -9.34 7.55 3.02
CA PRO A 46 -8.41 8.21 3.94
C PRO A 46 -8.19 7.36 5.20
N LEU A 47 -7.18 6.48 5.15
CA LEU A 47 -6.87 5.56 6.25
C LEU A 47 -6.43 6.27 7.53
N SER A 48 -5.84 7.46 7.42
CA SER A 48 -5.27 8.18 8.57
C SER A 48 -6.30 8.47 9.65
N MET A 49 -7.50 8.94 9.27
CA MET A 49 -8.57 9.25 10.24
C MET A 49 -9.07 7.99 10.93
N GLN A 50 -9.19 6.89 10.18
CA GLN A 50 -9.61 5.59 10.72
C GLN A 50 -8.57 5.06 11.72
N LEU A 51 -7.29 5.11 11.36
CA LEU A 51 -6.18 4.72 12.24
C LEU A 51 -6.14 5.59 13.50
N GLN A 52 -6.26 6.92 13.36
CA GLN A 52 -6.28 7.84 14.51
C GLN A 52 -7.43 7.53 15.47
N ALA A 53 -8.61 7.13 14.97
CA ALA A 53 -9.72 6.72 15.81
C ALA A 53 -9.41 5.41 16.56
N LEU A 54 -8.81 4.42 15.88
CA LEU A 54 -8.40 3.15 16.50
C LEU A 54 -7.36 3.36 17.62
N TRP A 55 -6.41 4.26 17.44
CA TRP A 55 -5.41 4.57 18.47
C TRP A 55 -5.98 5.31 19.69
N ARG A 56 -7.17 5.91 19.60
CA ARG A 56 -7.81 6.59 20.74
C ARG A 56 -8.55 5.64 21.67
N ASP A 57 -8.96 4.49 21.17
CA ASP A 57 -9.58 3.46 21.98
C ASP A 57 -8.49 2.57 22.61
N PRO A 58 -8.48 2.37 23.93
CA PRO A 58 -7.38 1.66 24.60
C PRO A 58 -7.28 0.19 24.20
N GLU A 59 -8.40 -0.49 23.93
CA GLU A 59 -8.39 -1.89 23.51
C GLU A 59 -7.82 -2.02 22.09
N HIS A 60 -8.23 -1.13 21.18
CA HIS A 60 -7.73 -1.12 19.81
C HIS A 60 -6.28 -0.64 19.77
N ALA A 61 -5.88 0.34 20.57
CA ALA A 61 -4.49 0.79 20.67
C ALA A 61 -3.56 -0.36 21.07
N GLN A 62 -3.97 -1.19 22.04
CA GLN A 62 -3.21 -2.37 22.43
C GLN A 62 -3.04 -3.35 21.25
N LYS A 63 -4.10 -3.58 20.47
CA LYS A 63 -4.04 -4.42 19.27
C LYS A 63 -3.17 -3.80 18.17
N MET A 64 -3.22 -2.48 18.01
CA MET A 64 -2.42 -1.74 17.03
C MET A 64 -0.92 -1.77 17.35
N SER A 65 -0.54 -1.97 18.62
CA SER A 65 0.84 -2.21 19.04
C SER A 65 1.35 -3.61 18.71
N TYR A 66 0.53 -4.51 18.16
CA TYR A 66 0.94 -5.90 17.84
C TYR A 66 2.27 -5.96 17.08
N LEU A 67 2.43 -5.14 16.04
CA LEU A 67 3.63 -5.15 15.21
C LEU A 67 4.87 -4.73 16.00
N SER A 68 4.80 -3.66 16.81
CA SER A 68 5.93 -3.23 17.62
C SER A 68 6.30 -4.28 18.66
N ASP A 69 5.28 -4.79 19.36
CA ASP A 69 5.47 -5.72 20.48
C ASP A 69 6.04 -7.04 19.97
N LYS A 70 5.52 -7.56 18.85
CA LYS A 70 6.05 -8.79 18.24
C LYS A 70 7.46 -8.61 17.70
N THR A 71 7.75 -7.46 17.10
CA THR A 71 9.09 -7.18 16.58
C THR A 71 10.12 -7.10 17.72
N GLU A 72 9.77 -6.43 18.82
CA GLU A 72 10.65 -6.35 19.99
C GLU A 72 10.90 -7.73 20.60
N CYS A 73 9.85 -8.53 20.81
CA CYS A 73 9.97 -9.90 21.29
C CYS A 73 10.88 -10.73 20.36
N LEU A 74 10.64 -10.68 19.05
CA LEU A 74 11.39 -11.44 18.07
C LEU A 74 12.88 -11.06 18.03
N ILE A 75 13.19 -9.77 18.07
CA ILE A 75 14.59 -9.30 18.09
C ILE A 75 15.30 -9.79 19.35
N ASN A 76 14.63 -9.76 20.50
CA ASN A 76 15.20 -10.26 21.76
C ASN A 76 15.42 -11.79 21.72
N GLU A 77 14.49 -12.55 21.16
CA GLU A 77 14.65 -14.00 20.95
C GLU A 77 15.83 -14.32 20.02
N LEU A 78 15.94 -13.63 18.88
CA LEU A 78 17.03 -13.85 17.92
C LEU A 78 18.40 -13.51 18.50
N ARG A 79 18.49 -12.47 19.35
CA ARG A 79 19.74 -12.14 20.07
C ARG A 79 20.16 -13.26 21.02
N THR A 80 19.20 -13.95 21.63
CA THR A 80 19.46 -14.98 22.63
C THR A 80 19.74 -16.35 21.99
N ASN A 81 19.08 -16.65 20.88
CA ASN A 81 19.12 -17.97 20.22
C ASN A 81 20.08 -18.05 19.02
N GLY A 82 20.89 -17.01 18.76
CA GLY A 82 21.86 -17.01 17.65
C GLY A 82 21.21 -16.84 16.27
N SER A 83 20.13 -16.07 16.17
CA SER A 83 19.44 -15.73 14.92
C SER A 83 18.81 -16.91 14.17
N VAL A 84 18.37 -17.94 14.90
CA VAL A 84 17.68 -19.10 14.33
C VAL A 84 16.18 -19.03 14.64
N PHE A 85 15.35 -19.11 13.60
CA PHE A 85 13.91 -19.28 13.73
C PHE A 85 13.58 -20.77 13.83
N ASN A 86 12.77 -21.16 14.81
CA ASN A 86 12.26 -22.53 14.90
C ASN A 86 11.11 -22.77 13.92
N GLU A 87 10.31 -21.74 13.66
CA GLU A 87 9.17 -21.74 12.75
C GLU A 87 8.97 -20.31 12.22
N ILE A 88 8.52 -20.17 10.97
CA ILE A 88 8.20 -18.89 10.34
C ILE A 88 6.68 -18.82 10.17
N ASP A 89 6.01 -18.01 11.00
CA ASP A 89 4.54 -17.92 11.06
C ASP A 89 4.02 -16.54 10.63
N ASP A 90 4.85 -15.49 10.73
CA ASP A 90 4.44 -14.11 10.44
C ASP A 90 5.47 -13.41 9.52
N PHE A 91 5.02 -12.43 8.73
CA PHE A 91 5.90 -11.66 7.83
C PHE A 91 6.99 -10.89 8.58
N ILE A 92 6.74 -10.59 9.86
CA ILE A 92 7.67 -9.93 10.80
C ILE A 92 8.98 -10.75 10.93
N MET A 93 8.94 -12.06 10.69
CA MET A 93 10.11 -12.95 10.73
C MET A 93 10.93 -12.93 9.42
N GLY A 94 10.49 -12.18 8.41
CA GLY A 94 11.23 -12.02 7.16
C GLY A 94 12.55 -11.29 7.37
N MET A 95 13.63 -11.81 6.77
CA MET A 95 14.96 -11.22 6.86
C MET A 95 15.00 -9.78 6.36
N ASP A 96 14.25 -9.46 5.30
CA ASP A 96 14.13 -8.09 4.77
C ASP A 96 13.52 -7.14 5.80
N TYR A 97 12.47 -7.58 6.50
CA TYR A 97 11.82 -6.79 7.54
C TYR A 97 12.77 -6.58 8.73
N ILE A 98 13.39 -7.65 9.22
CA ILE A 98 14.32 -7.59 10.36
C ILE A 98 15.52 -6.71 10.04
N HIS A 99 16.09 -6.85 8.84
CA HIS A 99 17.18 -6.02 8.39
C HIS A 99 16.77 -4.55 8.32
N ALA A 100 15.57 -4.26 7.81
CA ALA A 100 15.03 -2.90 7.77
C ALA A 100 14.83 -2.31 9.16
N VAL A 101 14.35 -3.09 10.14
CA VAL A 101 14.19 -2.62 11.53
C VAL A 101 15.54 -2.41 12.22
N GLN A 102 16.55 -3.23 11.93
CA GLN A 102 17.88 -3.11 12.56
C GLN A 102 18.74 -1.98 11.99
N HIS A 103 18.51 -1.60 10.73
CA HIS A 103 19.33 -0.61 10.01
C HIS A 103 18.56 0.65 9.59
N GLY A 104 17.28 0.76 9.97
CA GLY A 104 16.39 1.87 9.65
C GLY A 104 16.49 3.04 10.61
#